data_AF-A0A950DC87-F1
#
_entry.id   AF-A0A950DC87-F1
#
_cell.length_a   1.000
_cell.length_b   1.000
_cell.length_c   1.000
_cell.angle_alpha   90.00
_cell.angle_beta   90.00
_cell.angle_gamma   90.00
#
_symmetry.space_group_name_H-M   'P 1'
#
loop_
_entity.id
_entity.type
_entity.pdbx_description
1 polymer ?
#
loop_
_entity_poly.entity_id
_entity_poly.type
_entity_poly.pdbx_seq_one_letter_code
_entity_poly.pdbx_strand_id
1 'polypeptide(L)'
;MSTISGPVSDMLMTVKSREVQRGMLAEMRGDRPSAARHFLAAAHLELVLAADFDEIGDEDLAVRSRLSAASCFWRAGDPLSARGLIENLLESHPERAAIIRGVLDDLEQNVSP
;
A
#
# COMPACT_ATOMS: atom_id res chain seq x y z
N MET A 1 28.05 1.84 -8.34
CA MET A 1 27.22 1.67 -7.12
C MET A 1 26.42 2.93 -6.95
N SER A 2 25.13 2.89 -7.26
CA SER A 2 24.25 4.06 -7.29
C SER A 2 23.73 4.32 -5.87
N THR A 3 24.22 5.37 -5.23
CA THR A 3 23.82 5.79 -3.86
C THR A 3 22.55 6.66 -3.86
N ILE A 4 21.78 6.64 -4.95
CA ILE A 4 20.67 7.58 -5.18
C ILE A 4 19.36 7.10 -4.52
N SER A 5 19.25 5.82 -4.17
CA SER A 5 18.02 5.22 -3.63
C SER A 5 17.58 5.82 -2.27
N GLY A 6 18.51 6.02 -1.32
CA GLY A 6 18.16 6.45 0.05
C GLY A 6 17.38 7.78 0.15
N PRO A 7 17.88 8.90 -0.41
CA PRO A 7 17.21 10.20 -0.27
C PRO A 7 15.85 10.29 -0.98
N VAL A 8 15.67 9.54 -2.07
CA VAL A 8 14.41 9.53 -2.83
C VAL A 8 13.37 8.67 -2.12
N SER A 9 13.74 7.48 -1.65
CA SER A 9 12.82 6.64 -0.88
C SER A 9 12.38 7.33 0.43
N ASP A 10 13.28 8.04 1.13
CA ASP A 10 12.92 8.82 2.34
C ASP A 10 11.87 9.92 2.05
N MET A 11 12.05 10.63 0.93
CA MET A 11 11.09 11.62 0.47
C MET A 11 9.76 10.97 0.07
N LEU A 12 9.78 9.85 -0.64
CA LEU A 12 8.58 9.12 -1.02
C LEU A 12 7.83 8.59 0.20
N MET A 13 8.52 8.08 1.22
CA MET A 13 7.90 7.70 2.49
C MET A 13 7.15 8.86 3.13
N THR A 14 7.76 10.05 3.12
CA THR A 14 7.16 11.28 3.68
C THR A 14 5.91 11.69 2.89
N VAL A 15 6.00 11.73 1.55
CA VAL A 15 4.87 12.10 0.69
C VAL A 15 3.73 11.10 0.85
N LYS A 16 4.04 9.81 0.80
CA LYS A 16 3.07 8.73 1.00
C LYS A 16 2.36 8.86 2.34
N SER A 17 3.09 9.10 3.42
CA SER A 17 2.49 9.28 4.75
C SER A 17 1.50 10.44 4.78
N ARG A 18 1.84 11.57 4.13
CA ARG A 18 0.95 12.73 4.02
C ARG A 18 -0.31 12.42 3.21
N GLU A 19 -0.20 11.66 2.12
CA GLU A 19 -1.36 11.28 1.32
C GLU A 19 -2.29 10.34 2.10
N VAL A 20 -1.77 9.36 2.85
CA VAL A 20 -2.59 8.55 3.77
C VAL A 20 -3.31 9.42 4.79
N GLN A 21 -2.62 10.35 5.44
CA GLN A 21 -3.23 11.27 6.42
C GLN A 21 -4.33 12.13 5.80
N ARG A 22 -4.11 12.65 4.58
CA ARG A 22 -5.13 13.42 3.84
C ARG A 22 -6.33 12.57 3.47
N GLY A 23 -6.12 11.33 3.04
CA GLY A 23 -7.19 10.37 2.77
C GLY A 23 -8.04 10.10 4.00
N MET A 24 -7.40 9.84 5.15
CA MET A 24 -8.09 9.64 6.43
C MET A 24 -8.90 10.87 6.85
N LEU A 25 -8.34 12.08 6.73
CA LEU A 25 -9.05 13.32 7.04
C LEU A 25 -10.24 13.56 6.11
N ALA A 26 -10.14 13.20 4.84
CA ALA A 26 -11.23 13.30 3.89
C ALA A 26 -12.35 12.29 4.21
N GLU A 27 -12.02 11.03 4.53
CA GLU A 27 -13.00 10.05 5.00
C GLU A 27 -13.74 10.50 6.26
N MET A 28 -13.02 11.05 7.25
CA MET A 28 -13.63 11.57 8.49
C MET A 28 -14.63 12.70 8.21
N ARG A 29 -14.46 13.44 7.11
CA ARG A 29 -15.38 14.49 6.65
C ARG A 29 -16.50 13.96 5.75
N GLY A 30 -16.49 12.66 5.41
CA GLY A 30 -17.41 12.05 4.46
C GLY A 30 -17.12 12.41 2.99
N ASP A 31 -15.97 13.03 2.70
CA ASP A 31 -15.56 13.39 1.33
C ASP A 31 -14.92 12.20 0.64
N ARG A 32 -15.77 11.27 0.18
CA ARG A 32 -15.34 10.04 -0.51
C ARG A 32 -14.48 10.31 -1.76
N PRO A 33 -14.83 11.25 -2.67
CA PRO A 33 -13.98 11.52 -3.83
C PRO A 33 -12.58 12.01 -3.47
N SER A 34 -12.46 12.87 -2.45
CA SER A 34 -11.14 13.34 -2.00
C SER A 34 -10.38 12.22 -1.28
N ALA A 35 -11.05 11.41 -0.46
CA ALA A 35 -10.45 10.24 0.18
C ALA A 35 -9.86 9.28 -0.86
N ALA A 36 -10.68 8.91 -1.84
CA ALA A 36 -10.27 7.99 -2.91
C ALA A 36 -9.04 8.52 -3.65
N ARG A 37 -9.01 9.79 -4.03
CA ARG A 37 -7.85 10.40 -4.69
C ARG A 37 -6.56 10.25 -3.87
N HIS A 38 -6.63 10.53 -2.58
CA HIS A 38 -5.46 10.49 -1.70
C HIS A 38 -4.98 9.06 -1.42
N PHE A 39 -5.91 8.11 -1.22
CA PHE A 39 -5.52 6.72 -1.05
C PHE A 39 -4.97 6.10 -2.33
N LEU A 40 -5.52 6.45 -3.51
CA LEU A 40 -4.99 5.96 -4.78
C LEU A 40 -3.58 6.49 -5.04
N ALA A 41 -3.32 7.77 -4.71
CA ALA A 41 -1.97 8.33 -4.74
C ALA A 41 -1.02 7.61 -3.76
N ALA A 42 -1.45 7.38 -2.52
CA ALA A 42 -0.67 6.65 -1.53
C ALA A 42 -0.37 5.20 -1.96
N ALA A 43 -1.34 4.51 -2.56
CA ALA A 43 -1.17 3.14 -3.05
C ALA A 43 -0.06 3.05 -4.10
N HIS A 44 -0.06 3.96 -5.09
CA HIS A 44 0.99 3.97 -6.09
C HIS A 44 2.36 4.35 -5.52
N LEU A 45 2.43 5.26 -4.54
CA LEU A 45 3.69 5.57 -3.87
C LEU A 45 4.24 4.38 -3.08
N GLU A 46 3.38 3.59 -2.44
CA GLU A 46 3.78 2.34 -1.79
C GLU A 46 4.32 1.31 -2.79
N LEU A 47 3.77 1.23 -4.00
CA LEU A 47 4.33 0.35 -5.05
C LEU A 47 5.72 0.79 -5.51
N VAL A 48 5.95 2.10 -5.62
CA VAL A 48 7.30 2.63 -5.93
C VAL A 48 8.27 2.26 -4.81
N LEU A 49 7.89 2.47 -3.55
CA LEU A 49 8.70 2.08 -2.40
C LEU A 49 8.99 0.57 -2.38
N ALA A 50 8.00 -0.27 -2.69
CA ALA A 50 8.19 -1.72 -2.76
C ALA A 50 9.23 -2.10 -3.82
N ALA A 51 9.21 -1.45 -4.99
CA ALA A 51 10.20 -1.68 -6.04
C ALA A 51 11.61 -1.21 -5.61
N ASP A 52 11.72 -0.06 -4.93
CA ASP A 52 12.99 0.42 -4.37
C ASP A 52 13.55 -0.58 -3.35
N PHE A 53 12.69 -1.14 -2.48
CA PHE A 53 13.09 -2.14 -1.50
C PHE A 53 13.53 -3.46 -2.13
N ASP A 54 12.85 -3.94 -3.18
CA ASP A 54 13.32 -5.10 -3.94
C ASP A 54 14.71 -4.86 -4.54
N GLU A 55 14.97 -3.68 -5.10
CA GLU A 55 16.25 -3.35 -5.74
C GLU A 55 17.43 -3.42 -4.76
N ILE A 56 17.19 -3.04 -3.50
CA ILE A 56 18.20 -3.12 -2.43
C ILE A 56 18.17 -4.44 -1.65
N GLY A 57 17.27 -5.36 -1.98
CA GLY A 57 17.15 -6.68 -1.36
C GLY A 57 16.47 -6.69 0.03
N ASP A 58 15.69 -5.66 0.37
CA ASP A 58 14.91 -5.60 1.62
C ASP A 58 13.49 -6.16 1.40
N GLU A 59 13.40 -7.49 1.30
CA GLU A 59 12.17 -8.22 1.01
C GLU A 59 11.06 -7.93 2.04
N ASP A 60 11.42 -7.81 3.32
CA ASP A 60 10.47 -7.55 4.40
C ASP A 60 9.77 -6.20 4.22
N LEU A 61 10.53 -5.14 3.90
CA LEU A 61 9.94 -3.84 3.61
C LEU A 61 9.16 -3.84 2.30
N ALA A 62 9.62 -4.56 1.28
CA ALA A 62 8.94 -4.65 0.01
C ALA A 62 7.55 -5.31 0.14
N VAL A 63 7.44 -6.43 0.87
CA VAL A 63 6.17 -7.10 1.17
C VAL A 63 5.25 -6.18 1.97
N ARG A 64 5.78 -5.50 2.98
CA ARG A 64 4.98 -4.56 3.80
C ARG A 64 4.43 -3.40 2.98
N SER A 65 5.24 -2.80 2.10
CA SER A 65 4.78 -1.73 1.22
C SER A 65 3.71 -2.21 0.25
N ARG A 66 3.85 -3.42 -0.31
CA ARG A 66 2.79 -4.04 -1.12
C ARG A 66 1.49 -4.21 -0.34
N LEU A 67 1.51 -4.79 0.87
CA LEU A 67 0.30 -4.92 1.70
C LEU A 67 -0.34 -3.56 2.03
N SER A 68 0.48 -2.54 2.30
CA SER A 68 0.02 -1.16 2.49
C SER A 68 -0.66 -0.59 1.23
N ALA A 69 -0.10 -0.87 0.05
CA ALA A 69 -0.70 -0.49 -1.24
C ALA A 69 -2.07 -1.15 -1.44
N ALA A 70 -2.22 -2.45 -1.15
CA ALA A 70 -3.52 -3.13 -1.22
C ALA A 70 -4.56 -2.48 -0.31
N SER A 71 -4.18 -2.16 0.94
CA SER A 71 -5.09 -1.45 1.85
C SER A 71 -5.51 -0.09 1.33
N CYS A 72 -4.59 0.66 0.72
CA CYS A 72 -4.89 1.96 0.12
C CYS A 72 -5.79 1.82 -1.13
N PHE A 73 -5.55 0.86 -2.02
CA PHE A 73 -6.45 0.59 -3.16
C PHE A 73 -7.85 0.24 -2.69
N TRP A 74 -7.97 -0.60 -1.65
CA TRP A 74 -9.26 -0.97 -1.09
C TRP A 74 -10.03 0.25 -0.58
N ARG A 75 -9.39 1.10 0.22
CA ARG A 75 -9.97 2.35 0.74
C ARG A 75 -10.23 3.40 -0.33
N ALA A 76 -9.58 3.28 -1.49
CA ALA A 76 -9.85 4.12 -2.63
C ALA A 76 -11.07 3.67 -3.46
N GLY A 77 -11.73 2.58 -3.05
CA GLY A 77 -12.84 1.98 -3.79
C GLY A 77 -12.40 1.09 -4.95
N ASP A 78 -11.15 0.63 -4.96
CA ASP A 78 -10.60 -0.30 -5.97
C ASP A 78 -10.21 -1.66 -5.35
N PRO A 79 -11.20 -2.49 -4.98
CA PRO A 79 -10.95 -3.80 -4.39
C PRO A 79 -10.35 -4.79 -5.39
N LEU A 80 -10.50 -4.57 -6.70
CA LEU A 80 -9.93 -5.45 -7.72
C LEU A 80 -8.40 -5.35 -7.73
N SER A 81 -7.86 -4.13 -7.75
CA SER A 81 -6.41 -3.92 -7.67
C SER A 81 -5.85 -4.40 -6.34
N ALA A 82 -6.57 -4.19 -5.22
CA ALA A 82 -6.17 -4.68 -3.91
C ALA A 82 -6.06 -6.21 -3.86
N ARG A 83 -7.10 -6.92 -4.36
CA ARG A 83 -7.12 -8.39 -4.39
C ARG A 83 -6.03 -8.96 -5.28
N GLY A 84 -5.88 -8.45 -6.50
CA GLY A 84 -4.83 -8.91 -7.41
C GLY A 84 -3.43 -8.76 -6.80
N LEU A 85 -3.20 -7.69 -6.03
CA LEU A 85 -1.94 -7.50 -5.35
C LEU A 85 -1.74 -8.48 -4.17
N ILE A 86 -2.78 -8.77 -3.40
CA ILE A 86 -2.74 -9.77 -2.33
C ILE A 86 -2.54 -11.18 -2.88
N GLU A 87 -3.20 -11.53 -3.98
CA GLU A 87 -3.05 -12.82 -4.66
C GLU A 87 -1.60 -13.00 -5.14
N ASN A 88 -1.02 -12.00 -5.79
CA ASN A 88 0.39 -12.01 -6.19
C ASN A 88 1.33 -12.19 -4.98
N LEU A 89 1.02 -11.59 -3.84
CA LEU A 89 1.80 -11.77 -2.60
C LEU A 89 1.69 -13.19 -2.05
N LEU A 90 0.49 -13.80 -2.09
CA LEU A 90 0.29 -15.18 -1.65
C LEU A 90 1.04 -16.18 -2.53
N GLU A 91 1.12 -15.92 -3.84
CA GLU A 91 1.88 -16.76 -4.77
C GLU A 91 3.38 -16.64 -4.59
N SER A 92 3.88 -15.41 -4.37
CA SER A 92 5.31 -15.13 -4.23
C SER A 92 5.88 -15.43 -2.84
N HIS A 93 5.06 -15.35 -1.79
CA HIS A 93 5.48 -15.51 -0.39
C HIS A 93 4.57 -16.51 0.35
N PRO A 94 4.54 -17.79 -0.07
CA PRO A 94 3.66 -18.80 0.53
C PRO A 94 3.96 -19.02 2.02
N GLU A 95 5.20 -18.79 2.47
CA GLU A 95 5.61 -18.85 3.87
C GLU A 95 4.96 -17.76 4.74
N ARG A 96 4.51 -16.66 4.14
CA ARG A 96 3.80 -15.55 4.82
C ARG A 96 2.28 -15.60 4.64
N ALA A 97 1.75 -16.65 4.01
CA ALA A 97 0.35 -16.72 3.60
C ALA A 97 -0.65 -16.51 4.74
N ALA A 98 -0.34 -16.95 5.96
CA ALA A 98 -1.21 -16.74 7.12
C ALA A 98 -1.42 -15.24 7.44
N ILE A 99 -0.34 -14.45 7.42
CA ILE A 99 -0.39 -13.01 7.68
C ILE A 99 -1.09 -12.29 6.52
N ILE A 100 -0.76 -12.65 5.28
CA ILE A 100 -1.34 -12.02 4.09
C ILE A 100 -2.85 -12.28 4.00
N ARG A 101 -3.31 -13.49 4.31
CA ARG A 101 -4.76 -13.81 4.40
C ARG A 101 -5.45 -13.02 5.50
N GLY A 102 -4.81 -12.88 6.67
CA GLY A 102 -5.35 -12.05 7.75
C GLY A 102 -5.61 -10.61 7.31
N VAL A 103 -4.71 -10.02 6.51
CA VAL A 103 -4.93 -8.68 5.93
C VAL A 103 -6.12 -8.66 4.97
N LEU A 104 -6.28 -9.67 4.12
CA LEU A 104 -7.43 -9.76 3.21
C LEU A 104 -8.75 -9.85 4.00
N ASP A 105 -8.80 -10.72 5.00
CA ASP A 105 -9.97 -10.90 5.85
C ASP A 105 -10.33 -9.58 6.57
N ASP A 106 -9.33 -8.85 7.08
CA ASP A 106 -9.52 -7.55 7.72
C ASP A 106 -10.08 -6.50 6.75
N LEU A 107 -9.58 -6.45 5.51
CA LEU A 107 -10.07 -5.52 4.49
C LEU A 107 -11.54 -5.82 4.13
N GLU A 108 -11.89 -7.11 4.00
CA GLU A 108 -13.24 -7.53 3.65
C GLU A 108 -14.26 -7.29 4.77
N GLN A 109 -13.83 -7.35 6.02
CA GLN A 109 -14.74 -7.22 7.18
C GLN A 109 -14.84 -5.79 7.71
N ASN A 110 -13.74 -5.03 7.70
CA ASN A 110 -13.63 -3.81 8.50
C ASN A 110 -13.42 -2.54 7.69
N VAL A 111 -13.16 -2.65 6.38
CA VAL A 111 -12.85 -1.49 5.54
C VAL A 111 -13.91 -1.38 4.44
N SER A 112 -14.78 -0.38 4.55
CA SER A 112 -15.72 -0.07 3.46
C SER A 112 -14.97 0.56 2.29
N PRO A 113 -15.12 0.04 1.05
CA PRO A 113 -14.67 0.73 -0.16
C PRO A 113 -15.44 2.02 -0.44
#